data_AF-A0A6N2VND0-F1
#
_entry.id   AF-A0A6N2VND0-F1
#
_cell.length_a   1.000
_cell.length_b   1.000
_cell.length_c   1.000
_cell.angle_alpha   90.00
_cell.angle_beta   90.00
_cell.angle_gamma   90.00
#
_symmetry.space_group_name_H-M   'P 1'
#
loop_
_entity.id
_entity.type
_entity.pdbx_description
1 polymer ?
#
loop_
_entity_poly.entity_id
_entity_poly.type
_entity_poly.pdbx_seq_one_letter_code
_entity_poly.pdbx_strand_id
1 'polypeptide(L)'
;MIYKGIIFKADPFSYNLEFDDRITLVGGDSGTGKTFLYGLLKDIRLTEEYNAIKLFNYKSDDFLEAIKQCRNNFIVIDNADCLINDDVRRFINFELSNQYMLFLQNCDGLNVSDKSFKVLKFDNYRITLAEEL
;
A
#
# COMPACT_ATOMS: atom_id res chain seq x y z
N MET A 1 -5.83 4.35 -12.17
CA MET A 1 -5.81 3.69 -10.85
C MET A 1 -6.59 2.40 -10.95
N ILE A 2 -6.15 1.36 -10.23
CA ILE A 2 -6.78 0.03 -10.21
C ILE A 2 -7.96 0.05 -9.26
N TYR A 3 -7.75 0.54 -8.03
CA TYR A 3 -8.80 0.76 -7.05
C TYR A 3 -8.87 2.25 -6.71
N LYS A 4 -10.08 2.83 -6.78
CA LYS A 4 -10.36 4.14 -6.19
C LYS A 4 -10.49 4.05 -4.67
N GLY A 5 -10.94 2.91 -4.17
CA GLY A 5 -10.92 2.56 -2.76
C GLY A 5 -11.06 1.06 -2.55
N ILE A 6 -10.69 0.62 -1.35
CA ILE A 6 -10.83 -0.76 -0.87
C ILE A 6 -11.68 -0.72 0.39
N ILE A 7 -12.83 -1.40 0.34
CA ILE A 7 -13.81 -1.44 1.42
C ILE A 7 -14.04 -2.89 1.85
N PHE A 8 -13.80 -3.19 3.12
CA PHE A 8 -14.02 -4.53 3.66
C PHE A 8 -14.26 -4.47 5.18
N LYS A 9 -14.65 -5.60 5.76
CA LYS A 9 -14.88 -5.75 7.20
C LYS A 9 -13.94 -6.80 7.78
N ALA A 10 -13.47 -6.54 8.99
CA ALA A 10 -12.78 -7.49 9.84
C ALA A 10 -13.24 -7.22 11.28
N ASP A 11 -14.25 -7.96 11.73
CA ASP A 11 -14.99 -7.66 12.95
C ASP A 11 -14.06 -7.45 14.17
N PRO A 12 -14.31 -6.42 15.00
CA PRO A 12 -15.45 -5.49 14.97
C PRO A 12 -15.26 -4.30 14.01
N PHE A 13 -14.20 -4.28 13.22
CA PHE A 13 -13.80 -3.10 12.43
C PHE A 13 -14.31 -3.14 10.99
N SER A 14 -14.54 -1.96 10.44
CA SER A 14 -14.71 -1.73 9.00
C SER A 14 -13.55 -0.90 8.46
N TYR A 15 -13.12 -1.21 7.25
CA TYR A 15 -12.06 -0.50 6.54
C TYR A 15 -12.66 0.20 5.33
N ASN A 16 -12.39 1.50 5.19
CA ASN A 16 -12.63 2.23 3.95
C ASN A 16 -11.35 3.01 3.60
N LEU A 17 -10.55 2.43 2.71
CA LEU A 17 -9.27 2.96 2.26
C LEU A 17 -9.50 3.65 0.91
N GLU A 18 -9.48 4.98 0.87
CA GLU A 18 -9.65 5.75 -0.36
C GLU A 18 -8.29 6.26 -0.85
N PHE A 19 -8.09 6.25 -2.17
CA PHE A 19 -6.83 6.61 -2.80
C PHE A 19 -7.05 7.77 -3.77
N ASP A 20 -6.25 8.82 -3.61
CA ASP A 20 -6.24 9.98 -4.51
C ASP A 20 -5.19 9.83 -5.62
N ASP A 21 -4.07 9.20 -5.28
CA ASP A 21 -2.90 9.05 -6.14
C ASP A 21 -2.56 7.59 -6.43
N ARG A 22 -1.80 7.39 -7.52
CA ARG A 22 -1.26 6.08 -7.91
C ARG A 22 -0.31 5.52 -6.86
N ILE A 23 0.44 6.38 -6.16
CA ILE A 23 1.34 6.00 -5.08
C ILE A 23 0.76 6.60 -3.80
N THR A 24 0.39 5.74 -2.86
CA THR A 24 -0.06 6.15 -1.52
C THR A 24 1.00 5.73 -0.52
N LEU A 25 1.54 6.69 0.22
CA LEU A 25 2.48 6.49 1.31
C LEU A 25 1.69 6.50 2.62
N VAL A 26 1.74 5.40 3.37
CA VAL A 26 1.06 5.32 4.67
C VAL A 26 2.08 5.41 5.79
N GLY A 27 2.18 6.60 6.37
CA GLY A 27 3.11 6.94 7.44
C GLY A 27 2.65 6.55 8.85
N GLY A 28 3.15 7.27 9.83
CA GLY A 28 2.85 7.11 11.26
C GLY A 28 3.76 6.11 12.00
N ASP A 29 3.72 6.19 13.33
CA ASP A 29 4.59 5.45 14.23
C ASP A 29 4.43 3.92 14.16
N SER A 30 5.36 3.22 14.81
CA SER A 30 5.23 1.80 15.10
C SER A 30 3.97 1.53 15.91
N GLY A 31 3.24 0.46 15.57
CA GLY A 31 2.04 0.06 16.30
C GLY A 31 0.72 0.71 15.85
N THR A 32 0.72 1.51 14.77
CA THR A 32 -0.53 2.11 14.23
C THR A 32 -1.44 1.16 13.45
N GLY A 33 -1.12 -0.14 13.41
CA GLY A 33 -1.95 -1.15 12.74
C GLY A 33 -1.62 -1.42 11.26
N LYS A 34 -0.56 -0.81 10.71
CA LYS A 34 -0.11 -1.04 9.31
C LYS A 34 0.11 -2.53 8.99
N THR A 35 0.94 -3.22 9.77
CA THR A 35 1.20 -4.66 9.57
C THR A 35 -0.05 -5.51 9.76
N PHE A 36 -0.97 -5.11 10.63
CA PHE A 36 -2.26 -5.79 10.78
C PHE A 36 -3.12 -5.63 9.52
N LEU A 37 -3.22 -4.40 8.98
CA LEU A 37 -3.86 -4.14 7.70
C LEU A 37 -3.24 -4.98 6.57
N TYR A 38 -1.91 -5.03 6.46
CA TYR A 38 -1.22 -5.91 5.49
C TYR A 38 -1.66 -7.37 5.62
N GLY A 39 -1.83 -7.86 6.86
CA GLY A 39 -2.37 -9.19 7.15
C GLY A 39 -3.76 -9.40 6.57
N LEU A 40 -4.69 -8.48 6.83
CA LEU A 40 -6.06 -8.56 6.32
C LEU A 40 -6.11 -8.50 4.79
N LEU A 41 -5.21 -7.73 4.16
CA LEU A 41 -5.10 -7.66 2.71
C LEU A 41 -4.72 -9.00 2.06
N LYS A 42 -4.04 -9.91 2.80
CA LYS A 42 -3.73 -11.27 2.32
C LYS A 42 -4.96 -12.13 2.11
N ASP A 43 -6.00 -11.89 2.89
CA ASP A 43 -7.25 -12.65 2.82
C ASP A 43 -8.14 -12.06 1.72
N ILE A 44 -8.33 -10.73 1.71
CA ILE A 44 -9.26 -10.11 0.76
C ILE A 44 -8.78 -10.24 -0.69
N ARG A 45 -7.45 -10.30 -0.94
CA ARG A 45 -6.93 -10.49 -2.30
C ARG A 45 -7.33 -11.83 -2.94
N LEU A 46 -7.91 -12.76 -2.18
CA LEU A 46 -8.44 -14.02 -2.68
C LEU A 46 -9.86 -13.87 -3.24
N THR A 47 -10.51 -12.72 -3.03
CA THR A 47 -11.81 -12.40 -3.63
C THR A 47 -11.65 -11.91 -5.06
N GLU A 48 -12.69 -12.06 -5.89
CA GLU A 48 -12.68 -11.55 -7.27
C GLU A 48 -12.53 -10.02 -7.33
N GLU A 49 -13.14 -9.31 -6.37
CA GLU A 49 -13.13 -7.85 -6.30
C GLU A 49 -11.72 -7.29 -6.08
N TYR A 50 -10.90 -7.97 -5.28
CA TYR A 50 -9.59 -7.49 -4.87
C TYR A 50 -8.41 -8.35 -5.38
N ASN A 51 -8.62 -9.18 -6.39
CA ASN A 51 -7.61 -10.14 -6.88
C ASN A 51 -6.37 -9.50 -7.51
N ALA A 52 -6.41 -8.21 -7.88
CA ALA A 52 -5.26 -7.49 -8.41
C ALA A 52 -4.23 -7.10 -7.33
N ILE A 53 -4.54 -7.32 -6.04
CA ILE A 53 -3.64 -7.01 -4.94
C ILE A 53 -2.43 -7.96 -4.93
N LYS A 54 -1.23 -7.38 -4.98
CA LYS A 54 0.06 -8.07 -4.77
C LYS A 54 0.69 -7.53 -3.50
N LEU A 55 1.24 -8.44 -2.69
CA LEU A 55 1.74 -8.15 -1.35
C LEU A 55 3.21 -8.53 -1.26
N PHE A 56 4.04 -7.58 -0.84
CA PHE A 56 5.46 -7.79 -0.58
C PHE A 56 5.84 -7.31 0.82
N ASN A 57 6.81 -7.98 1.43
CA ASN A 57 7.45 -7.55 2.67
C ASN A 57 8.88 -8.06 2.73
N TYR A 58 9.59 -7.80 3.84
CA TYR A 58 11.00 -8.21 4.01
C TYR A 58 11.26 -9.73 3.92
N LYS A 59 10.21 -10.56 3.97
CA LYS A 59 10.29 -12.03 3.79
C LYS A 59 9.97 -12.47 2.37
N SER A 60 9.73 -11.55 1.44
CA SER A 60 9.48 -11.87 0.04
C SER A 60 10.78 -12.25 -0.64
N ASP A 61 10.92 -13.54 -0.95
CA ASP A 61 12.02 -14.04 -1.77
C ASP A 61 11.99 -13.38 -3.16
N ASP A 62 13.18 -13.10 -3.71
CA ASP A 62 13.36 -12.51 -5.04
C ASP A 62 12.52 -11.25 -5.31
N PHE A 63 12.29 -10.43 -4.28
CA PHE A 63 11.43 -9.24 -4.33
C PHE A 63 11.67 -8.37 -5.57
N LEU A 64 12.94 -8.08 -5.90
CA LEU A 64 13.31 -7.22 -7.03
C LEU A 64 12.82 -7.77 -8.38
N GLU A 65 12.94 -9.08 -8.60
CA GLU A 65 12.49 -9.72 -9.83
C GLU A 65 10.96 -9.84 -9.85
N ALA A 66 10.36 -10.20 -8.73
CA ALA A 66 8.91 -10.33 -8.61
C ALA A 66 8.18 -9.01 -8.84
N ILE A 67 8.66 -7.90 -8.26
CA ILE A 67 8.02 -6.59 -8.45
C ILE A 67 8.16 -6.11 -9.90
N LYS A 68 9.30 -6.34 -10.54
CA LYS A 68 9.55 -5.96 -11.94
C LYS A 68 8.63 -6.67 -12.94
N GLN A 69 8.07 -7.81 -12.58
CA GLN A 69 7.09 -8.54 -13.39
C GLN A 69 5.65 -8.04 -13.23
N CYS A 70 5.34 -7.28 -12.17
CA CYS A 70 3.98 -6.83 -11.90
C CYS A 70 3.50 -5.84 -12.96
N ARG A 71 2.29 -6.05 -13.47
CA ARG A 71 1.60 -5.17 -14.42
C ARG A 71 0.12 -5.14 -14.08
N ASN A 72 -0.48 -3.96 -14.11
CA ASN A 72 -1.89 -3.76 -13.74
C ASN A 72 -2.20 -4.32 -12.32
N ASN A 73 -1.26 -4.20 -11.38
CA ASN A 73 -1.42 -4.68 -10.00
C ASN A 73 -1.51 -3.54 -8.98
N PHE A 74 -2.32 -3.74 -7.94
CA PHE A 74 -2.31 -2.92 -6.73
C PHE A 74 -1.28 -3.52 -5.77
N ILE A 75 -0.11 -2.90 -5.69
CA ILE A 75 1.05 -3.44 -4.98
C ILE A 75 1.14 -2.81 -3.60
N VAL A 76 1.13 -3.65 -2.58
CA VAL A 76 1.27 -3.22 -1.19
C VAL A 76 2.60 -3.74 -0.65
N ILE A 77 3.40 -2.83 -0.09
CA ILE A 77 4.73 -3.15 0.44
C ILE A 77 4.77 -2.77 1.92
N ASP A 78 4.88 -3.78 2.79
CA ASP A 78 5.05 -3.61 4.23
C ASP A 78 6.52 -3.46 4.60
N ASN A 79 6.82 -2.55 5.54
CA ASN A 79 8.18 -2.13 5.90
C ASN A 79 9.04 -1.79 4.67
N ALA A 80 8.52 -0.94 3.80
CA ALA A 80 9.07 -0.69 2.48
C ALA A 80 10.49 -0.06 2.50
N ASP A 81 10.88 0.61 3.58
CA ASP A 81 12.19 1.26 3.72
C ASP A 81 13.36 0.30 3.50
N CYS A 82 13.24 -0.98 3.89
CA CYS A 82 14.31 -1.97 3.70
C CYS A 82 14.31 -2.64 2.32
N LEU A 83 13.25 -2.46 1.52
CA LEU A 83 13.06 -3.13 0.24
C LEU A 83 13.25 -2.18 -0.95
N ILE A 84 12.87 -0.90 -0.79
CA ILE A 84 12.87 0.08 -1.87
C ILE A 84 14.26 0.71 -1.99
N ASN A 85 15.07 0.14 -2.89
CA ASN A 85 16.30 0.74 -3.38
C ASN A 85 16.04 1.61 -4.62
N ASP A 86 17.10 2.23 -5.18
CA ASP A 86 16.98 3.13 -6.34
C ASP A 86 16.40 2.46 -7.59
N ASP A 87 16.69 1.17 -7.83
CA ASP A 87 16.13 0.42 -8.94
C ASP A 87 14.62 0.21 -8.76
N VAL A 88 14.19 -0.09 -7.55
CA VAL A 88 12.77 -0.26 -7.21
C VAL A 88 12.04 1.09 -7.28
N ARG A 89 12.64 2.17 -6.78
CA ARG A 89 12.10 3.54 -6.95
C ARG A 89 11.89 3.88 -8.42
N ARG A 90 12.90 3.62 -9.24
CA ARG A 90 12.82 3.83 -10.69
C ARG A 90 11.69 3.02 -11.30
N PHE A 91 11.56 1.74 -10.95
CA PHE A 91 10.45 0.92 -11.42
C PHE A 91 9.08 1.47 -11.01
N ILE A 92 8.88 1.82 -9.73
CA ILE A 92 7.63 2.41 -9.21
C ILE A 92 7.27 3.69 -9.97
N ASN A 93 8.26 4.56 -10.23
CA ASN A 93 8.04 5.83 -10.92
C ASN A 93 7.63 5.67 -12.38
N PHE A 94 8.22 4.72 -13.11
CA PHE A 94 8.08 4.63 -14.56
C PHE A 94 7.15 3.52 -15.04
N GLU A 95 6.87 2.49 -14.24
CA GLU A 95 5.85 1.48 -14.56
C GLU A 95 4.47 1.97 -14.12
N LEU A 96 3.82 2.72 -15.01
CA LEU A 96 2.58 3.44 -14.71
C LEU A 96 1.33 2.55 -14.61
N SER A 97 1.40 1.29 -15.06
CA SER A 97 0.25 0.38 -15.00
C SER A 97 -0.11 -0.05 -13.57
N ASN A 98 0.86 0.00 -12.64
CA ASN A 98 0.67 -0.41 -11.26
C ASN A 98 0.24 0.76 -10.37
N GLN A 99 -0.54 0.44 -9.33
CA GLN A 99 -0.89 1.31 -8.22
C GLN A 99 -0.22 0.80 -6.94
N TYR A 100 0.13 1.67 -6.01
CA TYR A 100 0.96 1.33 -4.85
C TYR A 100 0.37 1.85 -3.55
N MET A 101 0.43 1.02 -2.50
CA MET A 101 0.30 1.46 -1.11
C MET A 101 1.55 1.02 -0.36
N LEU A 102 2.37 1.99 0.06
CA LEU A 102 3.70 1.75 0.63
C LEU A 102 3.69 2.14 2.10
N PHE A 103 4.05 1.20 2.97
CA PHE A 103 4.30 1.49 4.38
C PHE A 103 5.77 1.89 4.50
N LEU A 104 6.01 3.18 4.32
CA LEU A 104 7.33 3.77 4.03
C LEU A 104 7.50 5.07 4.83
N GLN A 105 8.67 5.27 5.44
CA GLN A 105 9.02 6.54 6.06
C GLN A 105 9.82 7.44 5.11
N ASN A 106 10.82 6.89 4.41
CA ASN A 106 11.64 7.63 3.46
C ASN A 106 11.11 7.52 2.03
N CYS A 107 10.47 8.59 1.56
CA CYS A 107 9.90 8.68 0.21
C CYS A 107 10.84 9.27 -0.86
N ASP A 108 12.09 9.59 -0.51
CA ASP A 108 13.03 10.24 -1.42
C ASP A 108 13.15 9.48 -2.74
N GLY A 109 13.08 10.23 -3.84
CA GLY A 109 13.18 9.68 -5.20
C GLY A 109 11.91 9.01 -5.73
N LEU A 110 10.79 9.02 -4.99
CA LEU A 110 9.47 8.64 -5.52
C LEU A 110 8.73 9.86 -6.11
N ASN A 111 8.04 9.65 -7.23
CA ASN A 111 7.21 10.68 -7.88
C ASN A 111 5.84 10.76 -7.20
N VAL A 112 5.79 11.45 -6.06
CA VAL A 112 4.59 11.62 -5.22
C VAL A 112 4.08 13.07 -5.22
N SER A 113 2.82 13.25 -4.82
CA SER A 113 2.20 14.55 -4.58
C SER A 113 1.82 14.72 -3.10
N ASP A 114 1.34 15.89 -2.72
CA ASP A 114 0.78 16.15 -1.39
C ASP A 114 -0.34 15.16 -1.01
N LYS A 115 -1.14 14.72 -2.00
CA LYS A 115 -2.23 13.77 -1.80
C LYS A 115 -1.79 12.31 -1.62
N SER A 116 -0.51 12.03 -1.88
CA SER A 116 0.05 10.69 -1.72
C SER A 116 0.24 10.32 -0.24
N PHE A 117 0.39 11.31 0.65
CA PHE A 117 0.72 11.10 2.06
C PHE A 117 -0.54 10.86 2.90
N LYS A 118 -0.61 9.71 3.56
CA LYS A 118 -1.75 9.28 4.36
C LYS A 118 -1.31 8.68 5.69
N VAL A 119 -2.21 8.71 6.67
CA VAL A 119 -2.10 7.98 7.94
C VAL A 119 -3.33 7.13 8.18
N LEU A 120 -3.17 5.99 8.87
CA LEU A 120 -4.32 5.21 9.33
C LEU A 120 -5.03 5.97 10.45
N LYS A 121 -6.31 6.27 10.23
CA LYS A 121 -7.17 6.93 11.21
C LYS A 121 -8.22 5.96 11.72
N PHE A 122 -8.37 5.93 13.04
CA PHE A 122 -9.41 5.18 13.73
C PHE A 122 -10.52 6.13 14.20
N ASP A 123 -11.77 5.82 13.85
CA ASP A 123 -12.96 6.53 14.31
C ASP A 123 -14.14 5.56 14.44
N ASN A 124 -14.66 5.36 15.66
CA ASN A 124 -15.87 4.57 15.92
C ASN A 124 -15.93 3.21 15.17
N TYR A 125 -14.91 2.37 15.35
CA TYR A 125 -14.77 1.06 14.68
C TYR A 125 -14.57 1.11 13.15
N ARG A 126 -14.37 2.30 12.58
CA ARG A 126 -14.01 2.49 11.19
C ARG A 126 -12.54 2.91 11.09
N ILE A 127 -11.82 2.27 10.18
CA ILE A 127 -10.44 2.58 9.84
C ILE A 127 -10.41 3.16 8.43
N THR A 128 -9.78 4.33 8.27
CA THR A 128 -9.65 5.02 6.99
C THR A 128 -8.22 5.50 6.75
N LEU A 129 -7.93 5.90 5.52
CA LEU A 129 -6.75 6.71 5.21
C LEU A 129 -7.12 8.19 5.32
N ALA A 130 -6.43 8.93 6.20
CA ALA A 130 -6.56 10.38 6.32
C ALA A 130 -5.30 11.06 5.79
N GLU A 131 -5.39 12.31 5.35
CA GLU A 131 -4.21 13.10 4.96
C GLU A 131 -3.25 13.28 6.14
N GLU A 132 -1.96 13.20 5.87
CA GLU A 132 -0.90 13.52 6.82
C GLU A 132 -0.69 15.05 6.83
N LEU A 133 -0.80 15.68 8.01
CA LEU A 133 -0.73 17.14 8.21
C LEU A 133 0.69 17.61 8.54
#